data_AF-A0A7X8LHJ9-F1
#
_entry.id   AF-A0A7X8LHJ9-F1
#
_cell.length_a   1.000
_cell.length_b   1.000
_cell.length_c   1.000
_cell.angle_alpha   90.00
_cell.angle_beta   90.00
_cell.angle_gamma   90.00
#
_symmetry.space_group_name_H-M   'P 1'
#
loop_
_entity.id
_entity.type
_entity.pdbx_description
1 polymer ?
#
loop_
_entity_poly.entity_id
_entity_poly.type
_entity_poly.pdbx_seq_one_letter_code
_entity_poly.pdbx_strand_id
1 'polypeptide(L)'
;MKRLWRFVAVLVVVSLVGSNWFVHKPVEWRDTITVNWPGWLRYHIESFGNACADYTDALGISGSDATVALPVYKSPHPFAFAGEPRIVAGGPAPTDIVVLQREAFVVGWSPSLRHPVWVAYRIPPTDSPYKLARPSGFTMDRRAPNSPRSGDYTNSGYDRGHLVPNHAIASRFGKEAQRETFMMSNVAPQRPWLNQGPWADIERRAADDWPRRYGEVWVITGVVLSTNSPVAKLAGSINIPAAFYQITAALHN
;
A
#
# COMPACT_ATOMS: atom_id res chain seq x y z
N MET A 1 -11.60 -14.67 45.09
CA MET A 1 -11.32 -13.45 44.28
C MET A 1 -9.83 -13.25 43.95
N LYS A 2 -8.89 -13.13 44.90
CA LYS A 2 -7.45 -12.84 44.59
C LYS A 2 -6.75 -13.87 43.67
N ARG A 3 -7.07 -15.17 43.79
CA ARG A 3 -6.53 -16.22 42.91
C ARG A 3 -7.07 -16.14 41.48
N LEU A 4 -8.35 -15.78 41.32
CA LEU A 4 -8.97 -15.59 40.00
C LEU A 4 -8.34 -14.40 39.26
N TRP A 5 -8.12 -13.28 39.95
CA TRP A 5 -7.43 -12.12 39.37
C TRP A 5 -6.00 -12.40 38.94
N ARG A 6 -5.24 -13.19 39.73
CA ARG A 6 -3.90 -13.62 39.35
C ARG A 6 -3.92 -14.51 38.11
N PHE A 7 -4.86 -15.46 38.04
CA PHE A 7 -5.01 -16.34 36.89
C PHE A 7 -5.37 -15.57 35.61
N VAL A 8 -6.34 -14.64 35.71
CA VAL A 8 -6.72 -13.75 34.60
C VAL A 8 -5.54 -12.88 34.16
N ALA A 9 -4.78 -12.31 35.11
CA ALA A 9 -3.60 -11.49 34.78
C ALA A 9 -2.53 -12.31 34.05
N VAL A 10 -2.26 -13.55 34.48
CA VAL A 10 -1.30 -14.44 33.80
C VAL A 10 -1.77 -14.77 32.39
N LEU A 11 -3.06 -15.08 32.18
CA LEU A 11 -3.60 -15.33 30.85
C LEU A 11 -3.45 -14.12 29.94
N VAL A 12 -3.75 -12.92 30.43
CA VAL A 12 -3.57 -11.68 29.66
C VAL A 12 -2.10 -11.48 29.28
N VAL A 13 -1.15 -11.67 30.20
CA VAL A 13 0.28 -11.53 29.91
C VAL A 13 0.76 -12.57 28.90
N VAL A 14 0.35 -13.84 29.04
CA VAL A 14 0.70 -14.89 28.09
C VAL A 14 0.12 -14.61 26.71
N SER A 15 -1.12 -14.13 26.64
CA SER A 15 -1.73 -13.71 25.38
C SER A 15 -0.99 -12.52 24.77
N LEU A 16 -0.63 -11.50 25.55
CA LEU A 16 0.14 -10.34 25.07
C LEU A 16 1.50 -10.78 24.49
N VAL A 17 2.30 -11.49 25.27
CA VAL A 17 3.64 -11.93 24.87
C VAL A 17 3.58 -12.92 23.72
N GLY A 18 2.66 -13.88 23.77
CA GLY A 18 2.49 -14.91 22.74
C GLY A 18 2.03 -14.32 21.41
N SER A 19 1.06 -13.40 21.42
CA SER A 19 0.57 -12.75 20.20
C SER A 19 1.62 -11.81 19.61
N ASN A 20 2.32 -11.05 20.46
CA ASN A 20 3.42 -10.18 20.03
C ASN A 20 4.57 -10.99 19.40
N TRP A 21 5.01 -12.07 20.07
CA TRP A 21 6.03 -12.97 19.54
C TRP A 21 5.61 -13.62 18.22
N PHE A 22 4.34 -14.02 18.11
CA PHE A 22 3.79 -14.63 16.92
C PHE A 22 3.89 -13.70 15.71
N VAL A 23 3.49 -12.43 15.81
CA VAL A 23 3.48 -11.50 14.67
C VAL A 23 4.87 -11.09 14.18
N HIS A 24 5.90 -11.23 15.01
CA HIS A 24 7.29 -11.00 14.64
C HIS A 24 7.93 -12.17 13.85
N LYS A 25 7.22 -13.28 13.63
CA LYS A 25 7.71 -14.40 12.83
C LYS A 25 7.51 -14.17 11.33
N PRO A 26 8.37 -14.75 10.47
CA PRO A 26 8.21 -14.68 9.02
C PRO A 26 6.78 -15.06 8.59
N VAL A 27 6.24 -14.34 7.60
CA VAL A 27 4.87 -14.55 7.10
C VAL A 27 4.65 -16.01 6.68
N GLU A 28 5.60 -16.59 5.95
CA GLU A 28 5.54 -17.99 5.48
C GLU A 28 5.41 -19.00 6.63
N TRP A 29 6.13 -18.74 7.74
CA TRP A 29 6.04 -19.58 8.93
C TRP A 29 4.67 -19.45 9.60
N ARG A 30 4.16 -18.22 9.74
CA ARG A 30 2.83 -17.95 10.32
C ARG A 30 1.72 -18.59 9.48
N ASP A 31 1.80 -18.49 8.16
CA ASP A 31 0.85 -19.11 7.25
C ASP A 31 0.84 -20.63 7.41
N THR A 32 2.02 -21.24 7.52
CA THR A 32 2.17 -22.69 7.70
C THR A 32 1.49 -23.17 8.99
N ILE A 33 1.70 -22.48 10.12
CA ILE A 33 1.15 -22.91 11.41
C ILE A 33 -0.33 -22.55 11.61
N THR A 34 -0.84 -21.57 10.85
CA THR A 34 -2.25 -21.13 10.93
C THR A 34 -3.12 -21.66 9.79
N VAL A 35 -2.58 -22.50 8.89
CA VAL A 35 -3.29 -22.98 7.70
C VAL A 35 -4.62 -23.67 8.01
N ASN A 36 -4.72 -24.35 9.16
CA ASN A 36 -5.93 -25.06 9.58
C ASN A 36 -6.74 -24.30 10.64
N TRP A 37 -6.38 -23.05 10.95
CA TRP A 37 -7.09 -22.26 11.94
C TRP A 37 -8.38 -21.68 11.35
N PRO A 38 -9.43 -21.51 12.17
CA PRO A 38 -10.56 -20.69 11.78
C PRO A 38 -10.08 -19.27 11.43
N GLY A 39 -10.53 -18.72 10.31
CA GLY A 39 -10.09 -17.39 9.85
C GLY A 39 -10.34 -16.28 10.87
N TRP A 40 -11.44 -16.37 11.64
CA TRP A 40 -11.73 -15.43 12.72
C TRP A 40 -10.68 -15.47 13.83
N LEU A 41 -10.18 -16.66 14.19
CA LEU A 41 -9.18 -16.83 15.25
C LEU A 41 -7.84 -16.25 14.82
N ARG A 42 -7.42 -16.56 13.58
CA ARG A 42 -6.21 -16.00 12.98
C ARG A 42 -6.27 -14.47 12.97
N TYR A 43 -7.37 -13.91 12.49
CA TYR A 43 -7.58 -12.46 12.44
C TYR A 43 -7.43 -11.79 13.81
N HIS A 44 -8.04 -12.35 14.86
CA HIS A 44 -7.95 -11.77 16.20
C HIS A 44 -6.54 -11.86 16.79
N ILE A 45 -5.84 -12.99 16.60
CA ILE A 45 -4.45 -13.15 17.09
C ILE A 45 -3.50 -12.20 16.35
N GLU A 46 -3.64 -12.06 15.04
CA GLU A 46 -2.85 -11.11 14.24
C GLU A 46 -3.17 -9.66 14.61
N SER A 47 -4.45 -9.31 14.74
CA SER A 47 -4.87 -7.94 15.08
C SER A 47 -4.38 -7.53 16.48
N PHE A 48 -4.55 -8.43 17.46
CA PHE A 48 -4.08 -8.19 18.82
C PHE A 48 -2.55 -8.19 18.90
N GLY A 49 -1.88 -9.13 18.23
CA GLY A 49 -0.42 -9.20 18.15
C GLY A 49 0.20 -7.98 17.48
N ASN A 50 -0.36 -7.50 16.37
CA ASN A 50 0.10 -6.30 15.69
C ASN A 50 -0.06 -5.05 16.58
N ALA A 51 -1.20 -4.92 17.27
CA ALA A 51 -1.38 -3.83 18.24
C ALA A 51 -0.33 -3.89 19.35
N CYS A 52 0.00 -5.09 19.86
CA CYS A 52 1.06 -5.27 20.85
C CYS A 52 2.44 -4.93 20.29
N ALA A 53 2.74 -5.35 19.06
CA ALA A 53 3.99 -5.08 18.36
C ALA A 53 4.19 -3.57 18.19
N ASP A 54 3.16 -2.84 17.76
CA ASP A 54 3.20 -1.37 17.65
C ASP A 54 3.57 -0.73 19.00
N TYR A 55 3.02 -1.22 20.13
CA TYR A 55 3.36 -0.73 21.47
C TYR A 55 4.78 -1.12 21.89
N THR A 56 5.23 -2.35 21.65
CA THR A 56 6.56 -2.79 22.06
C THR A 56 7.65 -2.19 21.18
N ASP A 57 7.38 -1.91 19.91
CA ASP A 57 8.24 -1.16 18.99
C ASP A 57 8.34 0.32 19.40
N ALA A 58 7.22 0.97 19.72
CA ALA A 58 7.21 2.33 20.25
C ALA A 58 7.99 2.48 21.58
N LEU A 59 8.12 1.40 22.35
CA LEU A 59 8.91 1.36 23.59
C LEU A 59 10.37 0.92 23.36
N GLY A 60 10.77 0.59 22.14
CA GLY A 60 12.10 0.06 21.81
C GLY A 60 12.36 -1.35 22.37
N ILE A 61 11.30 -2.09 22.74
CA ILE A 61 11.37 -3.43 23.32
C ILE A 61 11.43 -4.51 22.24
N SER A 62 10.75 -4.29 21.10
CA SER A 62 10.74 -5.21 19.96
C SER A 62 11.01 -4.44 18.69
N GLY A 63 11.92 -4.90 17.84
CA GLY A 63 12.38 -4.13 16.69
C GLY A 63 13.86 -3.81 16.83
N SER A 64 14.55 -3.71 15.69
CA SER A 64 15.92 -3.20 15.65
C SER A 64 15.88 -2.07 14.65
N ASP A 65 15.76 -0.84 15.17
CA ASP A 65 15.85 0.34 14.33
C ASP A 65 17.21 0.35 13.66
N ALA A 66 17.22 0.15 12.35
CA ALA A 66 18.42 0.31 11.55
C ALA A 66 18.54 1.79 11.18
N THR A 67 19.48 2.48 11.81
CA THR A 67 19.87 3.83 11.37
C THR A 67 20.98 3.70 10.33
N VAL A 68 20.78 4.26 9.14
CA VAL A 68 21.83 4.40 8.13
C VAL A 68 22.01 5.87 7.79
N ALA A 69 23.25 6.36 7.82
CA ALA A 69 23.55 7.71 7.38
C ALA A 69 23.52 7.75 5.84
N LEU A 70 22.48 8.36 5.28
CA LEU A 70 22.47 8.71 3.86
C LEU A 70 23.06 10.12 3.68
N PRO A 71 23.83 10.39 2.61
CA PRO A 71 24.20 11.76 2.26
C PRO A 71 22.92 12.60 2.11
N VAL A 72 23.01 13.91 2.36
CA VAL A 72 21.89 14.86 2.25
C VAL A 72 21.29 14.74 0.85
N TYR A 73 20.21 13.98 0.78
CA TYR A 73 19.57 13.66 -0.47
C TYR A 73 18.48 14.71 -0.70
N LYS A 74 18.75 15.67 -1.60
CA LYS A 74 17.70 16.50 -2.19
C LYS A 74 17.18 15.76 -3.40
N SER A 75 15.90 15.38 -3.39
CA SER A 75 15.32 14.77 -4.58
C SER A 75 15.37 15.74 -5.75
N PRO A 76 15.98 15.36 -6.88
CA PRO A 76 15.85 16.12 -8.12
C PRO A 76 14.49 15.89 -8.79
N HIS A 77 13.68 14.94 -8.31
CA HIS A 77 12.41 14.55 -8.92
C HIS A 77 11.21 15.08 -8.11
N PRO A 78 10.21 15.71 -8.74
CA PRO A 78 9.11 16.38 -8.02
C PRO A 78 8.20 15.44 -7.22
N PHE A 79 8.22 14.13 -7.51
CA PHE A 79 7.27 13.16 -6.95
C PHE A 79 7.89 11.89 -6.34
N ALA A 80 9.20 11.70 -6.49
CA ALA A 80 9.87 10.50 -5.97
C ALA A 80 11.04 10.95 -5.12
N PHE A 81 11.17 10.44 -3.89
CA PHE A 81 12.29 10.80 -3.01
C PHE A 81 13.59 10.34 -3.67
N ALA A 82 13.97 9.06 -3.59
CA ALA A 82 15.23 8.55 -4.15
C ALA A 82 15.25 8.39 -5.69
N GLY A 83 14.39 9.10 -6.42
CA GLY A 83 14.17 8.94 -7.86
C GLY A 83 13.19 7.81 -8.21
N GLU A 84 12.91 7.67 -9.51
CA GLU A 84 11.97 6.66 -10.01
C GLU A 84 12.55 5.24 -9.90
N PRO A 85 11.70 4.22 -9.62
CA PRO A 85 12.11 2.82 -9.69
C PRO A 85 12.75 2.46 -11.05
N ARG A 86 13.88 1.77 -11.01
CA ARG A 86 14.61 1.31 -12.21
C ARG A 86 14.49 -0.20 -12.36
N ILE A 87 14.43 -0.66 -13.61
CA ILE A 87 14.49 -2.09 -13.92
C ILE A 87 15.89 -2.60 -13.57
N VAL A 88 15.95 -3.64 -12.75
CA VAL A 88 17.18 -4.37 -12.45
C VAL A 88 17.31 -5.51 -13.46
N ALA A 89 18.46 -5.63 -14.11
CA ALA A 89 18.73 -6.69 -15.08
C ALA A 89 18.54 -8.08 -14.44
N GLY A 90 17.80 -8.97 -15.11
CA GLY A 90 17.44 -10.29 -14.58
C GLY A 90 16.32 -10.29 -13.52
N GLY A 91 15.77 -9.13 -13.17
CA GLY A 91 14.60 -9.01 -12.29
C GLY A 91 13.29 -9.37 -12.99
N PRO A 92 12.22 -9.64 -12.23
CA PRO A 92 10.92 -10.05 -12.78
C PRO A 92 10.10 -8.89 -13.37
N ALA A 93 10.59 -7.64 -13.32
CA ALA A 93 9.86 -6.48 -13.80
C ALA A 93 9.63 -6.54 -15.33
N PRO A 94 8.49 -6.05 -15.86
CA PRO A 94 8.26 -6.02 -17.29
C PRO A 94 9.25 -5.09 -17.97
N THR A 95 9.66 -5.43 -19.20
CA THR A 95 10.59 -4.60 -19.98
C THR A 95 9.89 -3.50 -20.77
N ASP A 96 8.55 -3.44 -20.73
CA ASP A 96 7.71 -2.52 -21.49
C ASP A 96 7.18 -1.35 -20.65
N ILE A 97 7.80 -1.07 -19.50
CA ILE A 97 7.36 0.02 -18.62
C ILE A 97 7.54 1.38 -19.32
N VAL A 98 6.45 2.15 -19.38
CA VAL A 98 6.42 3.55 -19.81
C VAL A 98 6.09 4.44 -18.63
N VAL A 99 6.76 5.59 -18.53
CA VAL A 99 6.53 6.56 -17.46
C VAL A 99 5.48 7.58 -17.91
N LEU A 100 4.41 7.71 -17.12
CA LEU A 100 3.32 8.66 -17.37
C LEU A 100 3.34 9.73 -16.27
N GLN A 101 3.64 10.97 -16.64
CA GLN A 101 3.60 12.10 -15.72
C GLN A 101 2.16 12.62 -15.55
N ARG A 102 1.81 12.92 -14.30
CA ARG A 102 0.53 13.49 -13.85
C ARG A 102 0.82 14.77 -13.06
N GLU A 103 -0.22 15.52 -12.76
CA GLU A 103 -0.13 16.81 -12.07
C GLU A 103 0.52 16.68 -10.68
N ALA A 104 0.21 15.59 -9.96
CA ALA A 104 0.63 15.39 -8.57
C ALA A 104 1.37 14.07 -8.31
N PHE A 105 1.60 13.26 -9.34
CA PHE A 105 2.23 11.95 -9.21
C PHE A 105 2.83 11.48 -10.54
N VAL A 106 3.56 10.38 -10.49
CA VAL A 106 4.10 9.70 -11.66
C VAL A 106 3.72 8.22 -11.62
N VAL A 107 3.49 7.63 -12.79
CA VAL A 107 3.07 6.24 -12.93
C VAL A 107 4.05 5.49 -13.84
N GLY A 108 4.62 4.38 -13.37
CA GLY A 108 5.26 3.38 -14.20
C GLY A 108 4.22 2.38 -14.71
N TRP A 109 3.83 2.51 -15.98
CA TRP A 109 2.76 1.74 -16.62
C TRP A 109 3.32 0.60 -17.48
N SER A 110 2.74 -0.61 -17.42
CA SER A 110 3.09 -1.70 -18.34
C SER A 110 1.92 -2.02 -19.31
N PRO A 111 2.08 -1.79 -20.63
CA PRO A 111 1.07 -2.12 -21.63
C PRO A 111 0.73 -3.60 -21.72
N SER A 112 1.67 -4.51 -21.45
CA SER A 112 1.44 -5.96 -21.44
C SER A 112 0.67 -6.41 -20.21
N LEU A 113 0.92 -5.79 -19.05
CA LEU A 113 0.17 -6.07 -17.83
C LEU A 113 -1.21 -5.41 -17.81
N ARG A 114 -1.34 -4.25 -18.47
CA ARG A 114 -2.53 -3.40 -18.54
C ARG A 114 -2.95 -2.82 -17.17
N HIS A 115 -1.97 -2.60 -16.31
CA HIS A 115 -2.11 -1.90 -15.02
C HIS A 115 -0.74 -1.26 -14.67
N PRO A 116 -0.67 -0.30 -13.71
CA PRO A 116 0.59 0.23 -13.26
C PRO A 116 1.43 -0.83 -12.53
N VAL A 117 2.75 -0.72 -12.66
CA VAL A 117 3.74 -1.52 -11.92
C VAL A 117 4.13 -0.81 -10.63
N TRP A 118 4.30 0.52 -10.72
CA TRP A 118 4.58 1.39 -9.59
C TRP A 118 4.01 2.79 -9.83
N VAL A 119 3.82 3.54 -8.76
CA VAL A 119 3.51 4.97 -8.76
C VAL A 119 4.38 5.65 -7.71
N ALA A 120 4.69 6.92 -7.91
CA ALA A 120 5.37 7.74 -6.92
C ALA A 120 4.67 9.09 -6.76
N TYR A 121 4.50 9.52 -5.52
CA TYR A 121 3.85 10.78 -5.17
C TYR A 121 4.36 11.29 -3.82
N ARG A 122 4.09 12.56 -3.53
CA ARG A 122 4.39 13.18 -2.25
C ARG A 122 3.15 13.78 -1.63
N ILE A 123 3.14 13.87 -0.31
CA ILE A 123 2.03 14.36 0.49
C ILE A 123 2.61 15.40 1.44
N PRO A 124 2.53 16.70 1.09
CA PRO A 124 2.93 17.75 2.00
C PRO A 124 1.92 17.86 3.17
N PRO A 125 2.36 18.35 4.34
CA PRO A 125 1.43 18.76 5.39
C PRO A 125 0.54 19.89 4.88
N THR A 126 -0.72 19.92 5.33
CA THR A 126 -1.66 21.01 5.00
C THR A 126 -2.61 21.26 6.16
N ASP A 127 -2.77 22.54 6.49
CA ASP A 127 -3.77 23.00 7.46
C ASP A 127 -5.09 23.42 6.78
N SER A 128 -5.08 23.49 5.45
CA SER A 128 -6.24 23.91 4.64
C SER A 128 -6.46 22.94 3.48
N PRO A 129 -6.96 21.72 3.76
CA PRO A 129 -7.20 20.73 2.73
C PRO A 129 -8.37 21.15 1.82
N TYR A 130 -8.22 20.91 0.52
CA TYR A 130 -9.34 21.05 -0.41
C TYR A 130 -10.47 20.08 -0.06
N LYS A 131 -11.71 20.54 -0.16
CA LYS A 131 -12.92 19.73 0.04
C LYS A 131 -13.61 19.50 -1.29
N LEU A 132 -13.20 18.44 -1.98
CA LEU A 132 -13.69 18.12 -3.33
C LEU A 132 -14.61 16.91 -3.30
N ALA A 133 -15.70 16.98 -4.06
CA ALA A 133 -16.56 15.82 -4.28
C ALA A 133 -15.78 14.73 -5.04
N ARG A 134 -15.90 13.49 -4.56
CA ARG A 134 -15.26 12.33 -5.22
C ARG A 134 -15.85 12.14 -6.63
N PRO A 135 -15.02 11.99 -7.67
CA PRO A 135 -15.48 11.59 -9.00
C PRO A 135 -16.33 10.31 -8.98
N SER A 136 -17.37 10.28 -9.82
CA SER A 136 -18.37 9.20 -9.81
C SER A 136 -17.91 7.91 -10.50
N GLY A 137 -16.84 7.94 -11.28
CA GLY A 137 -16.39 6.78 -12.03
C GLY A 137 -14.98 6.89 -12.59
N PHE A 138 -14.47 5.76 -13.05
CA PHE A 138 -13.15 5.63 -13.64
C PHE A 138 -13.20 5.78 -15.15
N THR A 139 -12.16 6.40 -15.72
CA THR A 139 -12.05 6.65 -17.16
C THR A 139 -10.82 5.99 -17.74
N MET A 140 -10.95 5.46 -18.96
CA MET A 140 -9.81 4.93 -19.71
C MET A 140 -8.79 6.04 -19.97
N ASP A 141 -7.51 5.73 -19.82
CA ASP A 141 -6.44 6.69 -20.01
C ASP A 141 -5.88 6.61 -21.43
N ARG A 142 -6.04 7.71 -22.20
CA ARG A 142 -5.57 7.78 -23.59
C ARG A 142 -4.05 7.91 -23.71
N ARG A 143 -3.35 8.31 -22.65
CA ARG A 143 -1.88 8.40 -22.61
C ARG A 143 -1.24 7.06 -22.25
N ALA A 144 -2.02 6.09 -21.77
CA ALA A 144 -1.54 4.76 -21.39
C ALA A 144 -1.83 3.74 -22.51
N PRO A 145 -0.80 3.23 -23.22
CA PRO A 145 -1.00 2.20 -24.25
C PRO A 145 -1.68 0.97 -23.67
N ASN A 146 -2.67 0.43 -24.38
CA ASN A 146 -3.50 -0.70 -23.95
C ASN A 146 -4.26 -0.48 -22.63
N SER A 147 -4.55 0.77 -22.25
CA SER A 147 -5.39 1.06 -21.08
C SER A 147 -6.69 0.25 -21.12
N PRO A 148 -7.03 -0.48 -20.05
CA PRO A 148 -8.31 -1.17 -19.96
C PRO A 148 -9.46 -0.17 -19.85
N ARG A 149 -10.67 -0.66 -20.15
CA ARG A 149 -11.90 0.06 -19.86
C ARG A 149 -12.30 -0.26 -18.42
N SER A 150 -12.93 0.69 -17.76
CA SER A 150 -13.48 0.46 -16.42
C SER A 150 -14.40 -0.77 -16.38
N GLY A 151 -15.18 -1.03 -17.43
CA GLY A 151 -16.07 -2.19 -17.54
C GLY A 151 -15.37 -3.55 -17.46
N ASP A 152 -14.07 -3.65 -17.77
CA ASP A 152 -13.31 -4.90 -17.71
C ASP A 152 -13.17 -5.46 -16.28
N TYR A 153 -13.39 -4.61 -15.26
CA TYR A 153 -13.38 -4.98 -13.84
C TYR A 153 -14.77 -5.39 -13.33
N THR A 154 -15.85 -5.06 -14.04
CA THR A 154 -17.22 -5.30 -13.58
C THR A 154 -17.49 -6.80 -13.48
N ASN A 155 -18.10 -7.25 -12.36
CA ASN A 155 -18.39 -8.66 -12.06
C ASN A 155 -17.17 -9.60 -12.07
N SER A 156 -15.95 -9.05 -11.96
CA SER A 156 -14.72 -9.84 -11.96
C SER A 156 -14.35 -10.42 -10.59
N GLY A 157 -14.97 -9.93 -9.51
CA GLY A 157 -14.57 -10.22 -8.13
C GLY A 157 -13.37 -9.39 -7.65
N TYR A 158 -12.91 -8.42 -8.44
CA TYR A 158 -11.85 -7.47 -8.09
C TYR A 158 -12.35 -6.04 -8.14
N ASP A 159 -11.86 -5.23 -7.20
CA ASP A 159 -12.05 -3.80 -7.17
C ASP A 159 -11.10 -3.11 -8.16
N ARG A 160 -11.48 -1.88 -8.52
CA ARG A 160 -10.61 -0.91 -9.17
C ARG A 160 -9.73 -0.26 -8.10
N GLY A 161 -8.73 -1.02 -7.64
CA GLY A 161 -7.81 -0.61 -6.57
C GLY A 161 -6.91 0.53 -7.02
N HIS A 162 -6.96 1.65 -6.31
CA HIS A 162 -6.06 2.77 -6.58
C HIS A 162 -4.65 2.43 -6.09
N LEU A 163 -3.62 2.87 -6.83
CA LEU A 163 -2.26 2.90 -6.30
C LEU A 163 -1.94 4.27 -5.67
N VAL A 164 -2.36 5.36 -6.31
CA VAL A 164 -2.38 6.70 -5.72
C VAL A 164 -3.78 6.97 -5.17
N PRO A 165 -3.96 7.12 -3.84
CA PRO A 165 -5.27 7.31 -3.25
C PRO A 165 -5.85 8.69 -3.59
N ASN A 166 -7.10 8.69 -4.05
CA ASN A 166 -7.86 9.92 -4.34
C ASN A 166 -7.80 10.93 -3.17
N HIS A 167 -7.99 10.46 -1.93
CA HIS A 167 -8.03 11.35 -0.76
C HIS A 167 -6.73 12.13 -0.59
N ALA A 168 -5.57 11.48 -0.73
CA ALA A 168 -4.27 12.13 -0.59
C ALA A 168 -4.06 13.22 -1.66
N ILE A 169 -4.51 12.99 -2.89
CA ILE A 169 -4.31 13.96 -3.98
C ILE A 169 -5.34 15.08 -3.92
N ALA A 170 -6.62 14.73 -3.77
CA ALA A 170 -7.73 15.68 -3.80
C ALA A 170 -7.55 16.82 -2.78
N SER A 171 -7.12 16.47 -1.58
CA SER A 171 -6.98 17.39 -0.45
C SER A 171 -5.74 18.29 -0.54
N ARG A 172 -4.74 17.96 -1.38
CA ARG A 172 -3.45 18.67 -1.46
C ARG A 172 -3.21 19.38 -2.79
N PHE A 173 -3.73 18.84 -3.90
CA PHE A 173 -3.36 19.27 -5.25
C PHE A 173 -4.52 19.73 -6.14
N GLY A 174 -5.75 19.75 -5.62
CA GLY A 174 -6.91 20.28 -6.34
C GLY A 174 -7.59 19.30 -7.29
N LYS A 175 -8.55 19.83 -8.06
CA LYS A 175 -9.56 19.03 -8.80
C LYS A 175 -9.00 18.35 -10.04
N GLU A 176 -8.06 18.99 -10.72
CA GLU A 176 -7.41 18.49 -11.92
C GLU A 176 -6.57 17.26 -11.57
N ALA A 177 -5.71 17.37 -10.57
CA ALA A 177 -4.93 16.26 -10.03
C ALA A 177 -5.82 15.13 -9.49
N GLN A 178 -6.92 15.48 -8.80
CA GLN A 178 -7.89 14.50 -8.32
C GLN A 178 -8.48 13.65 -9.47
N ARG A 179 -8.83 14.26 -10.59
CA ARG A 179 -9.41 13.54 -11.74
C ARG A 179 -8.44 12.51 -12.30
N GLU A 180 -7.15 12.80 -12.26
CA GLU A 180 -6.11 11.88 -12.73
C GLU A 180 -6.00 10.62 -11.86
N THR A 181 -6.37 10.66 -10.57
CA THR A 181 -6.38 9.45 -9.74
C THR A 181 -7.45 8.44 -10.17
N PHE A 182 -8.48 8.87 -10.90
CA PHE A 182 -9.56 8.03 -11.43
C PHE A 182 -9.30 7.52 -12.85
N MET A 183 -8.13 7.83 -13.42
CA MET A 183 -7.71 7.22 -14.67
C MET A 183 -7.34 5.76 -14.45
N MET A 184 -7.69 4.88 -15.39
CA MET A 184 -7.36 3.45 -15.31
C MET A 184 -5.85 3.16 -15.28
N SER A 185 -5.00 4.14 -15.64
CA SER A 185 -3.55 4.06 -15.46
C SER A 185 -3.10 4.03 -14.00
N ASN A 186 -3.94 4.46 -13.06
CA ASN A 186 -3.70 4.42 -11.62
C ASN A 186 -4.40 3.22 -10.93
N VAL A 187 -4.90 2.25 -11.71
CA VAL A 187 -5.75 1.17 -11.20
C VAL A 187 -5.17 -0.20 -11.50
N ALA A 188 -5.11 -1.06 -10.49
CA ALA A 188 -4.79 -2.49 -10.64
C ALA A 188 -5.88 -3.38 -10.01
N PRO A 189 -6.03 -4.65 -10.46
CA PRO A 189 -6.95 -5.60 -9.84
C PRO A 189 -6.60 -5.85 -8.37
N GLN A 190 -7.48 -5.42 -7.47
CA GLN A 190 -7.28 -5.58 -6.03
C GLN A 190 -8.44 -6.35 -5.41
N ARG A 191 -8.15 -7.26 -4.48
CA ARG A 191 -9.19 -8.00 -3.77
C ARG A 191 -9.99 -7.04 -2.87
N PRO A 192 -11.34 -7.15 -2.81
CA PRO A 192 -12.16 -6.24 -2.01
C PRO A 192 -11.74 -6.14 -0.54
N TRP A 193 -11.44 -7.27 0.10
CA TRP A 193 -11.00 -7.29 1.51
C TRP A 193 -9.68 -6.55 1.74
N LEU A 194 -8.78 -6.55 0.75
CA LEU A 194 -7.52 -5.83 0.82
C LEU A 194 -7.77 -4.34 0.59
N ASN A 195 -8.42 -3.99 -0.53
CA ASN A 195 -8.68 -2.61 -0.95
C ASN A 195 -9.47 -1.81 0.09
N GLN A 196 -10.51 -2.41 0.67
CA GLN A 196 -11.45 -1.73 1.56
C GLN A 196 -11.04 -1.83 3.05
N GLY A 197 -10.02 -2.63 3.36
CA GLY A 197 -9.56 -2.88 4.73
C GLY A 197 -8.11 -2.40 4.91
N PRO A 198 -7.13 -3.33 5.05
CA PRO A 198 -5.75 -2.97 5.38
C PRO A 198 -5.12 -1.93 4.43
N TRP A 199 -5.49 -1.96 3.14
CA TRP A 199 -4.97 -1.00 2.18
C TRP A 199 -5.55 0.41 2.38
N ALA A 200 -6.87 0.52 2.56
CA ALA A 200 -7.49 1.80 2.89
C ALA A 200 -6.92 2.39 4.19
N ASP A 201 -6.58 1.55 5.16
CA ASP A 201 -5.95 1.98 6.41
C ASP A 201 -4.54 2.54 6.21
N ILE A 202 -3.68 1.87 5.42
CA ILE A 202 -2.32 2.38 5.16
C ILE A 202 -2.36 3.66 4.31
N GLU A 203 -3.28 3.76 3.35
CA GLU A 203 -3.51 4.97 2.56
C GLU A 203 -3.95 6.14 3.45
N ARG A 204 -4.85 5.92 4.41
CA ARG A 204 -5.27 6.94 5.38
C ARG A 204 -4.12 7.40 6.26
N ARG A 205 -3.32 6.48 6.81
CA ARG A 205 -2.15 6.82 7.64
C ARG A 205 -1.13 7.64 6.85
N ALA A 206 -0.87 7.24 5.61
CA ALA A 206 0.03 7.96 4.70
C ALA A 206 -0.49 9.35 4.35
N ALA A 207 -1.78 9.49 4.10
CA ALA A 207 -2.38 10.76 3.73
C ALA A 207 -2.47 11.74 4.91
N ASP A 208 -2.82 11.26 6.11
CA ASP A 208 -3.25 12.14 7.19
C ASP A 208 -2.34 12.09 8.41
N ASP A 209 -1.93 10.91 8.88
CA ASP A 209 -1.21 10.79 10.15
C ASP A 209 0.28 11.12 10.00
N TRP A 210 0.94 10.53 9.01
CA TRP A 210 2.38 10.71 8.82
C TRP A 210 2.74 12.15 8.42
N PRO A 211 1.97 12.85 7.55
CA PRO A 211 2.34 14.21 7.21
C PRO A 211 2.23 15.19 8.38
N ARG A 212 1.27 14.97 9.28
CA ARG A 212 1.15 15.75 10.51
C ARG A 212 2.32 15.51 11.47
N ARG A 213 2.84 14.29 11.53
CA ARG A 213 3.89 13.90 12.47
C ARG A 213 5.30 14.17 11.96
N TYR A 214 5.55 13.94 10.68
CA TYR A 214 6.88 13.90 10.08
C TYR A 214 7.08 14.92 8.95
N GLY A 215 6.09 15.77 8.67
CA GLY A 215 6.18 16.77 7.60
C GLY A 215 5.88 16.17 6.23
N GLU A 216 6.71 16.42 5.23
CA GLU A 216 6.44 15.90 3.89
C GLU A 216 6.72 14.40 3.80
N VAL A 217 5.71 13.64 3.36
CA VAL A 217 5.80 12.19 3.16
C VAL A 217 5.90 11.87 1.68
N TRP A 218 6.87 11.05 1.33
CA TRP A 218 7.10 10.55 -0.02
C TRP A 218 6.67 9.09 -0.07
N VAL A 219 5.91 8.73 -1.10
CA VAL A 219 5.31 7.39 -1.21
C VAL A 219 5.64 6.81 -2.57
N ILE A 220 6.16 5.58 -2.56
CA ILE A 220 6.19 4.69 -3.72
C ILE A 220 5.26 3.53 -3.42
N THR A 221 4.29 3.33 -4.29
CA THR A 221 3.34 2.23 -4.21
C THR A 221 3.46 1.39 -5.46
N GLY A 222 3.29 0.08 -5.37
CA GLY A 222 3.34 -0.78 -6.55
C GLY A 222 2.75 -2.15 -6.33
N VAL A 223 2.86 -2.96 -7.37
CA VAL A 223 2.38 -4.33 -7.39
C VAL A 223 3.53 -5.32 -7.43
N VAL A 224 3.33 -6.47 -6.81
CA VAL A 224 4.20 -7.63 -6.95
C VAL A 224 3.57 -8.54 -7.99
N LEU A 225 4.32 -8.87 -9.03
CA LEU A 225 3.83 -9.67 -10.14
C LEU A 225 3.62 -11.13 -9.71
N SER A 226 2.61 -11.77 -10.31
CA SER A 226 2.40 -13.20 -10.13
C SER A 226 3.45 -14.01 -10.88
N THR A 227 4.04 -14.99 -10.20
CA THR A 227 4.95 -15.98 -10.80
C THR A 227 4.23 -17.26 -11.22
N ASN A 228 2.90 -17.32 -11.06
CA ASN A 228 2.10 -18.48 -11.43
C ASN A 228 2.06 -18.66 -12.96
N SER A 229 2.01 -19.91 -13.42
CA SER A 229 1.86 -20.26 -14.83
C SER A 229 0.64 -21.17 -15.03
N PRO A 230 -0.41 -20.73 -15.76
CA PRO A 230 -0.57 -19.39 -16.36
C PRO A 230 -0.90 -18.31 -15.31
N VAL A 231 -0.50 -17.07 -15.59
CA VAL A 231 -0.91 -15.90 -14.80
C VAL A 231 -2.42 -15.69 -14.94
N ALA A 232 -3.12 -15.52 -13.82
CA ALA A 232 -4.55 -15.24 -13.79
C ALA A 232 -4.86 -13.84 -14.36
N LYS A 233 -5.96 -13.71 -15.09
CA LYS A 233 -6.35 -12.47 -15.77
C LYS A 233 -7.83 -12.15 -15.60
N LEU A 234 -8.17 -10.87 -15.59
CA LEU A 234 -9.55 -10.40 -15.72
C LEU A 234 -9.99 -10.41 -17.19
N ALA A 235 -11.24 -10.01 -17.44
CA ALA A 235 -11.69 -9.62 -18.77
C ALA A 235 -10.75 -8.54 -19.35
N GLY A 236 -10.67 -8.47 -20.68
CA GLY A 236 -9.73 -7.57 -21.35
C GLY A 236 -8.26 -7.95 -21.16
N SER A 237 -7.95 -9.18 -20.71
CA SER A 237 -6.58 -9.68 -20.55
C SER A 237 -5.72 -8.88 -19.57
N ILE A 238 -6.34 -8.30 -18.53
CA ILE A 238 -5.63 -7.56 -17.47
C ILE A 238 -5.01 -8.57 -16.52
N ASN A 239 -3.71 -8.49 -16.28
CA ASN A 239 -3.04 -9.41 -15.36
C ASN A 239 -3.44 -9.11 -13.91
N ILE A 240 -3.53 -10.16 -13.10
CA ILE A 240 -3.85 -10.04 -11.68
C ILE A 240 -2.52 -10.10 -10.90
N PRO A 241 -2.16 -9.04 -10.15
CA PRO A 241 -0.95 -9.05 -9.32
C PRO A 241 -1.07 -10.04 -8.16
N ALA A 242 0.07 -10.54 -7.68
CA ALA A 242 0.12 -11.43 -6.52
C ALA A 242 -0.01 -10.68 -5.20
N ALA A 243 0.59 -9.49 -5.11
CA ALA A 243 0.54 -8.64 -3.92
C ALA A 243 0.71 -7.15 -4.28
N PHE A 244 0.62 -6.31 -3.26
CA PHE A 244 0.86 -4.87 -3.34
C PHE A 244 1.92 -4.50 -2.30
N TYR A 245 2.70 -3.45 -2.58
CA TYR A 245 3.67 -2.90 -1.64
C TYR A 245 3.53 -1.38 -1.57
N GLN A 246 3.93 -0.82 -0.43
CA GLN A 246 4.08 0.61 -0.23
C GLN A 246 5.38 0.87 0.52
N ILE A 247 6.16 1.83 0.03
CA ILE A 247 7.39 2.32 0.64
C ILE A 247 7.14 3.80 0.93
N THR A 248 7.28 4.18 2.19
CA THR A 248 7.11 5.58 2.63
C THR A 248 8.36 6.10 3.28
N ALA A 249 8.73 7.33 2.92
CA ALA A 249 9.86 8.04 3.49
C ALA A 249 9.41 9.44 3.93
N ALA A 250 9.91 9.90 5.07
CA ALA A 250 9.78 11.27 5.53
C ALA A 250 11.15 11.72 6.02
N LEU A 251 11.46 13.01 5.85
CA LEU A 251 12.67 13.58 6.40
C LEU A 251 12.48 13.77 7.91
N HIS A 252 13.34 13.14 8.70
CA HIS A 252 13.41 13.42 10.13
C HIS A 252 14.11 14.78 10.30
N ASN A 253 13.39 15.77 10.80
CA ASN A 253 13.96 17.06 11.20
C ASN A 253 14.63 16.95 12.58
#